data_AF-A0A1L0D811-F1
#
_entry.id   AF-A0A1L0D811-F1
#
_cell.length_a   1.000
_cell.length_b   1.000
_cell.length_c   1.000
_cell.angle_alpha   90.00
_cell.angle_beta   90.00
_cell.angle_gamma   90.00
#
_symmetry.space_group_name_H-M   'P 1'
#
loop_
_entity.id
_entity.type
_entity.pdbx_description
1 polymer ?
#
loop_
_entity_poly.entity_id
_entity_poly.type
_entity_poly.pdbx_seq_one_letter_code
_entity_poly.pdbx_strand_id
1 'polypeptide(L)'
;MVWLPFGKSSGESTLSSVQIQQRSHTPLNVAPKDSDIAHTLNQIASDDSQPRVKVLTGESRKQTNELVTTFVEQRPKNMFIIDGEKYANESIICTNDERGNKTCLKLMYNLIELFKHMQHLEYFCLLPNDIDATYFECRKIT
;
A
#
# COMPACT_ATOMS: atom_id res chain seq x y z
N MET A 1 36.75 18.87 65.64
CA MET A 1 36.55 18.01 64.45
C MET A 1 36.92 18.85 63.22
N VAL A 2 38.16 18.74 62.76
CA VAL A 2 38.70 19.38 61.56
C VAL A 2 39.81 18.46 61.01
N TRP A 3 39.89 18.41 59.68
CA TRP A 3 40.54 17.48 58.75
C TRP A 3 41.99 17.01 58.96
N LEU A 4 42.27 15.83 58.37
CA LEU A 4 43.53 15.54 57.65
C LEU A 4 43.22 14.88 56.29
N PRO A 5 44.01 15.17 55.23
CA PRO A 5 43.77 14.70 53.87
C PRO A 5 44.50 13.38 53.58
N PHE A 6 43.84 12.47 52.86
CA PHE A 6 44.47 11.39 52.10
C PHE A 6 44.43 11.85 50.63
N GLY A 7 45.44 11.75 49.78
CA GLY A 7 46.64 10.91 49.74
C GLY A 7 46.84 10.61 48.25
N LYS A 8 47.88 11.17 47.65
CA LYS A 8 48.16 11.08 46.21
C LYS A 8 48.90 9.78 45.91
N SER A 9 48.40 8.92 45.01
CA SER A 9 49.26 8.05 44.19
C SER A 9 48.52 7.52 42.96
N SER A 10 49.26 7.51 41.87
CA SER A 10 49.01 7.15 40.48
C SER A 10 48.52 5.71 40.26
N GLY A 11 47.62 5.55 39.28
CA GLY A 11 47.22 4.26 38.72
C GLY A 11 46.65 4.46 37.32
N GLU A 12 47.52 4.30 36.33
CA GLU A 12 47.27 4.36 34.91
C GLU A 12 46.41 3.16 34.46
N SER A 13 45.23 3.43 33.90
CA SER A 13 44.48 2.47 33.07
C SER A 13 43.59 3.25 32.11
N THR A 14 44.19 3.78 31.04
CA THR A 14 43.46 4.30 29.88
C THR A 14 42.82 3.15 29.10
N LEU A 15 41.75 2.57 29.65
CA LEU A 15 40.79 1.85 28.82
C LEU A 15 39.93 2.90 28.11
N SER A 16 40.36 3.27 26.91
CA SER A 16 39.51 3.93 25.93
C SER A 16 38.28 3.04 25.74
N SER A 17 37.14 3.48 26.28
CA SER A 17 35.86 2.91 25.92
C SER A 17 35.69 3.19 24.43
N VAL A 18 35.85 2.17 23.59
CA VAL A 18 35.39 2.24 22.20
C VAL A 18 33.87 2.31 22.30
N GLN A 19 33.34 3.53 22.34
CA GLN A 19 31.93 3.76 22.10
C GLN A 19 31.68 3.35 20.65
N ILE A 20 31.21 2.14 20.44
CA ILE A 20 30.59 1.75 19.17
C ILE A 20 29.34 2.63 19.05
N GLN A 21 29.49 3.80 18.45
CA GLN A 21 28.37 4.63 18.06
C GLN A 21 27.62 3.88 16.98
N GLN A 22 26.48 3.31 17.35
CA GLN A 22 25.49 2.87 16.37
C GLN A 22 24.99 4.11 15.62
N ARG A 23 25.60 4.39 14.47
CA ARG A 23 25.12 5.40 13.52
C ARG A 23 23.90 4.84 12.78
N SER A 24 22.77 4.71 13.48
CA SER A 24 21.48 4.31 12.87
C SER A 24 20.46 5.45 12.90
N HIS A 25 20.88 6.64 12.47
CA HIS A 25 19.96 7.76 12.21
C HIS A 25 20.08 8.28 10.79
N THR A 26 20.57 7.48 9.85
CA THR A 26 20.25 7.71 8.44
C THR A 26 18.86 7.09 8.25
N PRO A 27 17.77 7.88 8.14
CA PRO A 27 16.54 7.31 7.63
C PRO A 27 16.90 6.75 6.25
N LEU A 28 16.73 5.44 6.08
CA LEU A 28 16.80 4.82 4.77
C LEU A 28 15.74 5.57 3.96
N ASN A 29 16.16 6.40 3.00
CA ASN A 29 15.27 7.17 2.14
C ASN A 29 14.64 6.22 1.13
N VAL A 30 13.95 5.19 1.65
CA VAL A 30 13.06 4.28 0.94
C VAL A 30 11.66 4.84 1.14
N ALA A 31 11.46 6.11 0.79
CA ALA A 31 10.17 6.45 0.25
C ALA A 31 10.11 5.72 -1.10
N PRO A 32 9.14 4.83 -1.34
CA PRO A 32 8.82 4.46 -2.69
C PRO A 32 8.59 5.78 -3.43
N LYS A 33 9.45 6.12 -4.38
CA LYS A 33 9.22 7.28 -5.26
C LYS A 33 8.06 6.99 -6.22
N ASP A 34 7.73 5.72 -6.35
CA ASP A 34 6.67 5.19 -7.18
C ASP A 34 5.43 5.00 -6.32
N SER A 35 4.29 5.45 -6.84
CA SER A 35 3.00 5.33 -6.18
C SER A 35 2.61 3.84 -6.07
N ASP A 36 2.04 3.40 -4.95
CA ASP A 36 1.51 2.04 -4.72
C ASP A 36 0.61 1.59 -5.89
N ILE A 37 -0.25 2.50 -6.38
CA ILE A 37 -1.10 2.28 -7.55
C ILE A 37 -0.28 2.00 -8.80
N ALA A 38 0.79 2.77 -9.04
CA ALA A 38 1.67 2.56 -10.20
C ALA A 38 2.41 1.21 -10.09
N HIS A 39 2.83 0.84 -8.88
CA HIS A 39 3.43 -0.46 -8.60
C HIS A 39 2.45 -1.60 -8.92
N THR A 40 1.22 -1.52 -8.45
CA THR A 40 0.16 -2.50 -8.77
C THR A 40 -0.11 -2.57 -10.27
N LEU A 41 -0.23 -1.43 -10.96
CA LEU A 41 -0.45 -1.42 -12.41
C LEU A 41 0.68 -2.13 -13.18
N ASN A 42 1.92 -2.02 -12.71
CA ASN A 42 3.05 -2.74 -13.28
C ASN A 42 3.03 -4.23 -12.93
N GLN A 43 2.69 -4.60 -11.69
CA GLN A 43 2.58 -6.00 -11.27
C GLN A 43 1.49 -6.76 -12.02
N ILE A 44 0.40 -6.09 -12.38
CA ILE A 44 -0.72 -6.71 -13.10
C ILE A 44 -0.59 -6.61 -14.62
N ALA A 45 0.39 -5.88 -15.16
CA ALA A 45 0.64 -5.83 -16.59
C ALA A 45 1.17 -7.20 -17.06
N SER A 46 0.48 -7.83 -18.01
CA SER A 46 1.01 -9.02 -18.70
C SER A 46 2.05 -8.59 -19.73
N ASP A 47 3.05 -9.44 -19.99
CA ASP A 47 4.29 -9.26 -20.79
C ASP A 47 4.19 -8.51 -22.14
N ASP A 48 3.02 -8.17 -22.67
CA ASP A 48 2.87 -7.49 -23.97
C ASP A 48 1.75 -6.41 -24.02
N SER A 49 1.08 -6.09 -22.91
CA SER A 49 0.02 -5.07 -22.91
C SER A 49 -0.16 -4.34 -21.59
N GLN A 50 0.01 -3.01 -21.61
CA GLN A 50 -0.32 -2.15 -20.46
C GLN A 50 -1.82 -2.22 -20.14
N PRO A 51 -2.22 -2.19 -18.85
CA PRO A 51 -3.62 -2.17 -18.45
C PRO A 51 -4.35 -0.96 -19.05
N ARG A 52 -5.57 -1.17 -19.57
CA ARG A 52 -6.43 -0.06 -20.01
C ARG A 52 -7.02 0.61 -18.77
N VAL A 53 -6.39 1.70 -18.34
CA VAL A 53 -6.86 2.51 -17.20
C VAL A 53 -7.87 3.54 -17.70
N LYS A 54 -9.12 3.38 -17.31
CA LYS A 54 -10.16 4.39 -17.49
C LYS A 54 -10.24 5.23 -16.22
N VAL A 55 -9.94 6.51 -16.34
CA VAL A 55 -10.16 7.46 -15.24
C VAL A 55 -11.65 7.76 -15.16
N LEU A 56 -12.27 7.49 -14.01
CA LEU A 56 -13.67 7.82 -13.77
C LEU A 56 -13.78 8.70 -12.53
N THR A 57 -14.30 9.91 -12.75
CA THR A 57 -14.54 10.89 -11.69
C THR A 57 -16.04 11.01 -11.49
N GLY A 58 -16.56 10.51 -10.38
CA GLY A 58 -17.91 10.87 -9.92
C GLY A 58 -17.87 12.26 -9.29
N GLU A 59 -18.86 13.09 -9.59
CA GLU A 59 -19.01 14.42 -8.96
C GLU A 59 -19.41 14.29 -7.48
N SER A 60 -19.95 13.13 -7.09
CA SER A 60 -20.33 12.79 -5.72
C SER A 60 -19.99 11.34 -5.36
N ARG A 61 -19.86 11.07 -4.05
CA ARG A 61 -19.64 9.70 -3.52
C ARG A 61 -20.69 8.70 -4.01
N LYS A 62 -21.95 9.12 -4.10
CA LYS A 62 -23.05 8.27 -4.56
C LYS A 62 -22.85 7.82 -6.02
N GLN A 63 -22.49 8.75 -6.90
CA GLN A 63 -22.21 8.43 -8.30
C GLN A 63 -20.99 7.51 -8.42
N THR A 64 -19.93 7.74 -7.66
CA THR A 64 -18.77 6.84 -7.67
C THR A 64 -19.15 5.42 -7.21
N ASN A 65 -20.00 5.29 -6.18
CA ASN A 65 -20.50 3.99 -5.74
C ASN A 65 -21.34 3.29 -6.84
N GLU A 66 -22.22 4.02 -7.52
CA GLU A 66 -23.01 3.50 -8.64
C GLU A 66 -22.12 3.03 -9.80
N LEU A 67 -21.04 3.77 -10.09
CA LEU A 67 -20.05 3.39 -11.10
C LEU A 67 -19.32 2.10 -10.71
N VAL A 68 -18.88 1.97 -9.46
CA VAL A 68 -18.23 0.75 -8.97
C VAL A 68 -19.20 -0.43 -9.02
N THR A 69 -20.44 -0.26 -8.53
CA THR A 69 -21.48 -1.29 -8.58
C THR A 69 -21.70 -1.77 -10.01
N THR A 70 -21.91 -0.83 -10.95
CA THR A 70 -22.09 -1.17 -12.37
C THR A 70 -20.88 -1.90 -12.93
N PHE A 71 -19.66 -1.48 -12.57
CA PHE A 71 -18.44 -2.11 -13.05
C PHE A 71 -18.29 -3.56 -12.59
N VAL A 72 -18.61 -3.85 -11.33
CA VAL A 72 -18.49 -5.21 -10.78
C VAL A 72 -19.64 -6.12 -11.21
N GLU A 73 -20.85 -5.58 -11.36
CA GLU A 73 -22.03 -6.33 -11.82
C GLU A 73 -21.96 -6.74 -13.29
N GLN A 74 -21.21 -6.01 -14.12
CA GLN A 74 -20.93 -6.45 -15.49
C GLN A 74 -20.17 -7.78 -15.54
N ARG A 75 -19.39 -8.09 -14.50
CA ARG A 75 -18.48 -9.25 -14.46
C ARG A 75 -18.46 -9.89 -13.07
N PRO A 76 -19.59 -10.41 -12.58
CA PRO A 76 -19.75 -10.79 -11.17
C PRO A 76 -18.94 -12.04 -10.80
N LYS A 77 -18.50 -12.83 -11.79
CA LYS A 77 -17.66 -14.02 -11.60
C LYS A 77 -16.16 -13.72 -11.64
N ASN A 78 -15.79 -12.48 -11.99
CA ASN A 78 -14.39 -12.14 -12.12
C ASN A 78 -13.75 -11.85 -10.76
N MET A 79 -12.44 -12.02 -10.72
CA MET A 79 -11.61 -11.45 -9.67
C MET A 79 -11.41 -9.97 -9.95
N PHE A 80 -11.53 -9.16 -8.90
CA PHE A 80 -11.23 -7.74 -8.91
C PHE A 80 -10.00 -7.47 -8.07
N ILE A 81 -9.14 -6.58 -8.52
CA ILE A 81 -7.97 -6.12 -7.77
C ILE A 81 -8.26 -4.69 -7.34
N ILE A 82 -8.15 -4.40 -6.05
CA ILE A 82 -8.27 -3.03 -5.52
C ILE A 82 -6.95 -2.59 -4.89
N ASP A 83 -6.59 -1.34 -5.13
CA ASP A 83 -5.40 -0.74 -4.52
C ASP A 83 -5.60 0.77 -4.36
N GLY A 84 -4.81 1.40 -3.49
CA GLY A 84 -4.80 2.84 -3.29
C GLY A 84 -3.69 3.26 -2.37
N GLU A 85 -3.12 4.45 -2.62
CA GLU A 85 -2.03 4.95 -1.79
C GLU A 85 -2.47 5.14 -0.34
N LYS A 86 -1.53 4.88 0.56
CA LYS A 86 -1.68 5.23 1.97
C LYS A 86 -1.90 6.75 2.10
N TYR A 87 -3.09 7.14 2.59
CA TYR A 87 -3.55 8.53 2.79
C TYR A 87 -3.99 9.31 1.53
N ALA A 88 -4.07 8.69 0.36
CA ALA A 88 -4.66 9.37 -0.80
C ALA A 88 -6.18 9.20 -0.87
N ASN A 89 -6.85 10.20 -1.43
CA ASN A 89 -8.28 10.15 -1.76
C ASN A 89 -8.51 9.56 -3.15
N GLU A 90 -7.67 8.63 -3.56
CA GLU A 90 -7.79 7.91 -4.82
C GLU A 90 -7.50 6.43 -4.63
N SER A 91 -8.16 5.63 -5.45
CA SER A 91 -8.00 4.19 -5.49
C SER A 91 -8.25 3.68 -6.91
N ILE A 92 -7.84 2.45 -7.17
CA ILE A 92 -8.12 1.75 -8.41
C ILE A 92 -8.90 0.47 -8.15
N ILE A 93 -9.72 0.08 -9.12
CA ILE A 93 -10.31 -1.25 -9.21
C ILE A 93 -10.07 -1.81 -10.60
N CYS A 94 -9.43 -2.97 -10.70
CA CYS A 94 -9.06 -3.64 -11.94
C CYS A 94 -9.72 -5.01 -12.07
N THR A 95 -10.02 -5.42 -13.30
CA THR A 95 -10.44 -6.79 -13.62
C THR A 95 -9.98 -7.17 -15.02
N ASN A 96 -10.10 -8.45 -15.38
CA ASN A 96 -9.86 -8.91 -16.74
C ASN A 96 -11.13 -8.71 -17.60
N ASP A 97 -10.96 -8.33 -18.86
CA ASP A 97 -12.02 -8.35 -19.86
C ASP A 97 -12.25 -9.77 -20.42
N GLU A 98 -13.23 -9.93 -21.30
CA GLU A 98 -13.56 -11.22 -21.93
C GLU A 98 -12.43 -11.80 -22.80
N ARG A 99 -11.48 -10.95 -23.21
CA ARG A 99 -10.31 -11.30 -24.03
C ARG A 99 -9.06 -11.52 -23.17
N GLY A 100 -9.17 -11.40 -21.85
CA GLY A 100 -8.08 -11.54 -20.89
C GLY A 100 -7.26 -10.25 -20.66
N ASN A 101 -7.60 -9.13 -21.29
CA ASN A 101 -6.89 -7.87 -21.06
C ASN A 101 -7.32 -7.23 -19.74
N LYS A 102 -6.40 -6.56 -19.05
CA LYS A 102 -6.73 -5.87 -17.81
C LYS A 102 -7.38 -4.52 -18.08
N THR A 103 -8.52 -4.30 -17.45
CA THR A 103 -9.27 -3.04 -17.45
C THR A 103 -9.35 -2.51 -16.02
N CYS A 104 -8.94 -1.26 -15.82
CA CYS A 104 -8.92 -0.60 -14.51
C CYS A 104 -9.78 0.65 -14.50
N LEU A 105 -10.42 0.93 -13.37
CA LEU A 105 -11.04 2.22 -13.07
C LEU A 105 -10.24 2.94 -12.01
N LYS A 106 -9.86 4.19 -12.25
CA LYS A 106 -9.34 5.10 -11.22
C LYS A 106 -10.50 5.89 -10.61
N LEU A 107 -10.60 5.92 -9.28
CA LEU A 107 -11.71 6.46 -8.49
C LEU A 107 -11.22 7.60 -7.57
N MET A 108 -12.10 8.58 -7.29
CA MET A 108 -11.82 9.72 -6.41
C MET A 108 -12.29 9.50 -4.96
N TYR A 109 -11.95 8.36 -4.36
CA TYR A 109 -11.98 8.18 -2.91
C TYR A 109 -10.99 7.11 -2.45
N ASN A 110 -10.67 7.07 -1.15
CA ASN A 110 -9.60 6.24 -0.59
C ASN A 110 -9.93 4.72 -0.60
N LEU A 111 -8.89 3.90 -0.47
CA LEU A 111 -8.99 2.43 -0.49
C LEU A 111 -9.97 1.85 0.55
N ILE A 112 -10.11 2.49 1.72
CA ILE A 112 -11.00 2.02 2.79
C ILE A 112 -12.47 2.17 2.37
N GLU A 113 -12.82 3.28 1.73
CA GLU A 113 -14.16 3.49 1.18
C GLU A 113 -14.47 2.47 0.08
N LEU A 114 -13.49 2.13 -0.77
CA LEU A 114 -13.65 1.13 -1.84
C LEU A 114 -13.86 -0.26 -1.27
N PHE A 115 -13.02 -0.64 -0.32
CA PHE A 115 -13.12 -1.91 0.37
C PHE A 115 -14.49 -2.06 1.04
N LYS A 116 -14.95 -1.04 1.79
CA LYS A 116 -16.28 -1.07 2.43
C LYS A 116 -17.41 -1.23 1.43
N HIS A 117 -17.34 -0.53 0.29
CA HIS A 117 -18.34 -0.65 -0.76
C HIS A 117 -18.36 -2.05 -1.38
N MET A 118 -17.19 -2.63 -1.67
CA MET A 118 -17.08 -4.00 -2.18
C MET A 118 -17.67 -5.02 -1.18
N GLN A 119 -17.38 -4.89 0.11
CA GLN A 119 -17.96 -5.76 1.14
C GLN A 119 -19.50 -5.64 1.23
N HIS A 120 -20.05 -4.44 1.01
CA HIS A 120 -21.51 -4.24 0.94
C HIS A 120 -22.15 -4.95 -0.26
N LEU A 121 -21.40 -5.11 -1.35
CA LEU A 121 -21.79 -5.85 -2.56
C LEU A 121 -21.52 -7.36 -2.44
N GLU A 122 -21.23 -7.86 -1.23
CA GLU A 122 -20.93 -9.27 -0.94
C GLU A 122 -19.67 -9.78 -1.66
N TYR A 123 -18.71 -8.89 -1.92
CA TYR A 123 -17.36 -9.29 -2.29
C TYR A 123 -16.53 -9.50 -1.03
N PHE A 124 -15.70 -10.53 -1.06
CA PHE A 124 -14.69 -10.82 -0.07
C PHE A 124 -13.32 -10.51 -0.65
N CYS A 125 -12.56 -9.63 0.02
CA CYS A 125 -11.21 -9.27 -0.41
C CYS A 125 -10.12 -9.87 0.50
N LEU A 126 -9.06 -10.36 -0.12
CA LEU A 126 -7.90 -10.98 0.52
C LEU A 126 -6.62 -10.30 0.09
N LEU A 127 -5.60 -10.33 0.94
CA LEU A 127 -4.23 -10.05 0.49
C LEU A 127 -3.74 -11.23 -0.36
N PRO A 128 -2.99 -10.97 -1.44
CA PRO A 128 -2.33 -12.03 -2.20
C PRO A 128 -1.23 -12.69 -1.34
N ASN A 129 -0.72 -13.83 -1.82
CA ASN A 129 0.37 -14.55 -1.15
C ASN A 129 1.73 -13.85 -1.30
N ASP A 130 1.82 -12.87 -2.19
CA ASP A 130 3.01 -12.05 -2.37
C ASP A 130 3.13 -11.03 -1.22
N ILE A 131 4.25 -11.06 -0.51
CA ILE A 131 4.52 -10.20 0.65
C ILE A 131 4.72 -8.74 0.22
N ASP A 132 5.18 -8.52 -1.02
CA ASP A 132 5.48 -7.20 -1.57
C ASP A 132 4.27 -6.58 -2.29
N ALA A 133 3.13 -7.27 -2.33
CA ALA A 133 1.92 -6.75 -2.96
C ALA A 133 1.18 -5.78 -2.04
N THR A 134 0.77 -4.66 -2.62
CA THR A 134 0.02 -3.58 -1.94
C THR A 134 -1.49 -3.65 -2.18
N TYR A 135 -1.93 -4.51 -3.10
CA TYR A 135 -3.31 -4.64 -3.53
C TYR A 135 -4.08 -5.75 -2.79
N PHE A 136 -5.41 -5.71 -2.88
CA PHE A 136 -6.31 -6.78 -2.45
C PHE A 136 -6.99 -7.45 -3.64
N GLU A 137 -7.17 -8.77 -3.55
CA GLU A 137 -7.97 -9.57 -4.48
C GLU A 137 -9.38 -9.79 -3.93
N CYS A 138 -10.38 -9.23 -4.60
CA CYS A 138 -11.79 -9.33 -4.25
C CYS A 138 -12.53 -10.33 -5.15
N ARG A 139 -13.35 -11.20 -4.55
CA ARG A 139 -14.22 -12.16 -5.25
C ARG A 139 -15.61 -12.17 -4.63
N LYS A 140 -16.64 -12.36 -5.46
CA LYS A 140 -18.01 -12.42 -4.95
C LYS A 140 -18.21 -13.69 -4.11
N ILE A 141 -18.83 -13.54 -2.96
CA ILE A 141 -19.30 -14.67 -2.14
C ILE A 141 -20.57 -15.19 -2.84
N THR A 142 -20.53 -16.44 -3.29
CA THR A 142 -21.67 -17.14 -3.92
C THR A 142 -22.16 -18.28 -3.06
#